data_AF-A0A7S7ULH8-F1
#
_entry.id   AF-A0A7S7ULH8-F1
#
_cell.length_a   1.000
_cell.length_b   1.000
_cell.length_c   1.000
_cell.angle_alpha   90.00
_cell.angle_beta   90.00
_cell.angle_gamma   90.00
#
_symmetry.space_group_name_H-M   'P 1'
#
loop_
_entity.id
_entity.type
_entity.pdbx_description
1 polymer ?
#
loop_
_entity_poly.entity_id
_entity_poly.type
_entity_poly.pdbx_seq_one_letter_code
_entity_poly.pdbx_strand_id
1 'polypeptide(L)'
;MSRRCELTAKGPLVGHKVSHSNIKTKRRFLPNLVNVTFISEALGRNVRLRVSTNAVKSVDHNGGLDTFLLKASADALSPRALELKRAIQKKVGDAPVKKAS
;
A
#
# COMPACT_ATOMS: atom_id res chain seq x y z
N MET A 1 -14.55 9.59 5.31
CA MET A 1 -13.23 8.92 5.14
C MET A 1 -13.40 7.50 4.62
N SER A 2 -12.90 7.19 3.43
CA SER A 2 -12.87 5.82 2.90
C SER A 2 -11.85 4.96 3.66
N ARG A 3 -12.30 3.87 4.30
CA ARG A 3 -11.42 2.86 4.94
C ARG A 3 -10.76 1.98 3.87
N ARG A 4 -9.91 2.56 3.03
CA ARG A 4 -9.13 1.87 1.99
C ARG A 4 -7.64 1.96 2.29
N CYS A 5 -6.90 0.91 1.94
CA CYS A 5 -5.45 0.88 1.99
C CYS A 5 -4.86 1.73 0.86
N GLU A 6 -3.84 2.53 1.16
CA GLU A 6 -3.20 3.43 0.19
C GLU A 6 -2.30 2.70 -0.84
N LEU A 7 -1.82 1.49 -0.50
CA LEU A 7 -0.87 0.71 -1.32
C LEU A 7 -1.51 -0.42 -2.13
N THR A 8 -2.63 -0.98 -1.66
CA THR A 8 -3.23 -2.20 -2.24
C THR A 8 -4.72 -2.07 -2.51
N ALA A 9 -5.28 -0.86 -2.39
CA ALA A 9 -6.70 -0.54 -2.55
C ALA A 9 -7.69 -1.38 -1.70
N LYS A 10 -7.23 -2.23 -0.77
CA LYS A 10 -8.06 -3.08 0.08
C LYS A 10 -9.09 -2.25 0.81
N GLY A 11 -10.36 -2.51 0.52
CA GLY A 11 -11.51 -1.77 1.04
C GLY A 11 -12.42 -2.62 1.93
N PRO A 12 -13.48 -2.00 2.48
CA PRO A 12 -14.50 -2.73 3.24
C PRO A 12 -15.28 -3.67 2.32
N LEU A 13 -15.51 -4.89 2.78
CA LEU A 13 -16.39 -5.84 2.12
C LEU A 13 -17.73 -5.90 2.87
N VAL A 14 -18.82 -6.12 2.14
CA VAL A 14 -20.14 -6.34 2.71
C VAL A 14 -20.48 -7.82 2.54
N GLY A 15 -21.01 -8.44 3.59
CA GLY A 15 -21.48 -9.81 3.52
C GLY A 15 -22.46 -10.14 4.64
N HIS A 16 -22.60 -11.42 4.94
CA HIS A 16 -23.52 -11.90 5.96
C HIS A 16 -22.80 -12.66 7.06
N LYS A 17 -23.28 -12.52 8.30
CA LYS A 17 -23.07 -13.51 9.35
C LYS A 17 -24.19 -14.54 9.22
N VAL A 18 -23.83 -15.79 9.01
CA VAL A 18 -24.75 -16.92 8.84
C VAL A 18 -24.76 -17.72 10.14
N SER A 19 -25.95 -17.95 10.74
CA SER A 19 -26.10 -18.83 11.90
C SER A 19 -26.16 -20.30 11.45
N HIS A 20 -26.09 -21.22 12.41
CA HIS A 20 -26.27 -22.66 12.15
C HIS A 20 -27.63 -22.95 11.45
N SER A 21 -28.68 -22.21 11.81
CA SER A 21 -30.00 -22.26 11.17
C SER A 21 -30.10 -21.43 9.87
N ASN A 22 -28.98 -21.05 9.26
CA ASN A 22 -28.91 -20.24 8.04
C ASN A 22 -29.57 -18.86 8.09
N ILE A 23 -29.75 -18.27 9.27
CA ILE A 23 -30.24 -16.90 9.40
C ILE A 23 -29.12 -15.94 9.02
N LYS A 24 -29.33 -15.16 7.96
CA LYS A 24 -28.33 -14.24 7.38
C LYS A 24 -28.54 -12.82 7.91
N THR A 25 -27.59 -12.33 8.71
CA THR A 25 -27.56 -10.92 9.16
C THR A 25 -26.48 -10.13 8.43
N LYS A 26 -26.79 -8.93 7.91
CA LYS A 26 -25.82 -8.11 7.17
C LYS A 26 -24.68 -7.65 8.09
N ARG A 27 -23.43 -7.77 7.64
CA ARG A 27 -22.23 -7.29 8.34
C ARG A 27 -21.24 -6.68 7.37
N ARG A 28 -20.43 -5.74 7.87
CA ARG A 28 -19.27 -5.18 7.16
C ARG A 28 -17.97 -5.82 7.68
N PHE A 29 -17.09 -6.21 6.76
CA PHE A 29 -15.73 -6.64 7.03
C PHE A 29 -14.79 -5.47 6.75
N LEU A 30 -14.08 -5.03 7.79
CA LEU A 30 -13.20 -3.87 7.72
C LEU A 30 -11.76 -4.34 7.63
N PRO A 31 -10.93 -3.76 6.73
CA PRO A 31 -9.50 -4.01 6.75
C PRO A 31 -8.87 -3.44 8.02
N ASN A 32 -7.89 -4.14 8.59
CA ASN A 32 -7.06 -3.63 9.67
C ASN A 32 -6.08 -2.59 9.11
N LEU A 33 -6.43 -1.31 9.22
CA LEU A 33 -5.65 -0.18 8.71
C LEU A 33 -4.84 0.44 9.84
N VAL A 34 -3.54 0.56 9.64
CA VAL A 34 -2.58 1.13 10.59
C VAL A 34 -1.85 2.29 9.91
N ASN A 35 -1.52 3.32 10.68
CA ASN A 35 -0.66 4.40 10.21
C ASN A 35 0.79 3.97 10.41
N VAL A 36 1.51 3.80 9.31
CA VAL A 36 2.91 3.35 9.33
C VAL A 36 3.76 4.38 8.59
N THR A 37 4.96 4.63 9.11
CA THR A 37 5.96 5.46 8.47
C THR A 37 6.95 4.55 7.75
N PHE A 38 7.06 4.70 6.44
CA PHE A 38 8.07 4.03 5.63
C PHE A 38 9.22 4.99 5.32
N ILE A 39 10.42 4.43 5.19
CA ILE A 39 11.60 5.16 4.74
C ILE A 39 11.72 4.91 3.24
N SER A 40 11.80 5.99 2.46
CA SER A 40 12.10 5.92 1.02
C SER A 40 13.55 6.31 0.81
N GLU A 41 14.35 5.39 0.28
CA GLU A 41 15.77 5.59 0.01
C GLU A 41 15.96 6.45 -1.24
N ALA A 42 15.15 6.23 -2.28
CA ALA A 42 15.21 6.99 -3.52
C ALA A 42 14.86 8.49 -3.32
N LEU A 43 14.00 8.79 -2.34
CA LEU A 43 13.60 10.16 -2.02
C LEU A 43 14.30 10.74 -0.78
N GLY A 44 15.01 9.91 0.00
CA GLY A 44 15.66 10.31 1.25
C GLY A 44 14.69 10.88 2.30
N ARG A 45 13.42 10.48 2.28
CA ARG A 45 12.37 11.04 3.16
C ARG A 45 11.47 9.97 3.76
N ASN A 46 10.92 10.31 4.93
CA ASN A 46 9.93 9.49 5.62
C ASN A 46 8.54 9.77 5.03
N VAL A 47 7.83 8.69 4.67
CA VAL A 47 6.48 8.75 4.11
C VAL A 47 5.53 8.06 5.07
N ARG A 48 4.60 8.84 5.63
CA ARG A 48 3.53 8.31 6.46
C ARG A 48 2.33 7.94 5.60
N LEU A 49 1.97 6.66 5.60
CA LEU A 49 0.85 6.12 4.84
C LEU A 49 -0.11 5.35 5.75
N ARG A 50 -1.38 5.30 5.34
CA ARG A 50 -2.39 4.48 6.01
C ARG A 50 -2.58 3.17 5.25
N VAL A 51 -2.08 2.09 5.85
CA VAL A 51 -1.80 0.84 5.15
C VAL A 51 -2.43 -0.33 5.90
N SER A 52 -2.90 -1.34 5.15
CA SER A 52 -3.35 -2.60 5.75
C SER A 52 -2.17 -3.42 6.25
N THR A 53 -2.32 -4.15 7.35
CA THR A 53 -1.23 -5.01 7.89
C THR A 53 -0.65 -6.00 6.88
N ASN A 54 -1.49 -6.55 5.99
CA ASN A 54 -1.03 -7.43 4.91
C ASN A 54 -0.12 -6.68 3.91
N ALA A 55 -0.43 -5.42 3.61
CA ALA A 55 0.40 -4.62 2.72
C ALA A 55 1.75 -4.24 3.36
N VAL A 56 1.83 -4.07 4.68
CA VAL A 56 3.12 -3.93 5.38
C VAL A 56 3.99 -5.17 5.13
N LYS A 57 3.43 -6.36 5.33
CA LYS A 57 4.11 -7.63 5.05
C LYS A 57 4.58 -7.74 3.59
N SER A 58 3.78 -7.27 2.63
CA SER A 58 4.17 -7.26 1.21
C SER A 58 5.32 -6.30 0.91
N VAL A 59 5.37 -5.14 1.58
CA VAL A 59 6.47 -4.18 1.44
C VAL A 59 7.78 -4.79 1.98
N ASP A 60 7.73 -5.42 3.14
CA ASP A 60 8.89 -6.08 3.74
C ASP A 60 9.40 -7.23 2.87
N HIS A 61 8.49 -8.06 2.35
CA HIS A 61 8.84 -9.15 1.43
C HIS A 61 9.49 -8.65 0.14
N ASN A 62 9.11 -7.47 -0.33
CA ASN A 62 9.68 -6.88 -1.55
C ASN A 62 10.99 -6.10 -1.28
N GLY A 63 11.45 -6.03 -0.03
CA GLY A 63 12.69 -5.36 0.34
C GLY A 63 12.59 -3.84 0.37
N GLY A 64 11.41 -3.27 0.63
CA GLY A 64 11.25 -1.82 0.83
C GLY A 64 10.08 -1.19 0.08
N LEU A 65 9.81 0.08 0.43
CA LEU A 65 8.72 0.87 -0.17
C LEU A 65 8.98 1.13 -1.66
N ASP A 66 10.21 1.51 -2.01
CA ASP A 66 10.53 1.98 -3.36
C ASP A 66 10.46 0.83 -4.38
N THR A 67 10.99 -0.34 -4.02
CA THR A 67 10.91 -1.55 -4.85
C THR A 67 9.46 -2.01 -5.01
N PHE A 68 8.65 -1.92 -3.95
CA PHE A 68 7.22 -2.22 -4.01
C PHE A 68 6.49 -1.27 -4.97
N LEU A 69 6.72 0.04 -4.86
CA LEU A 69 6.04 1.05 -5.69
C LEU A 69 6.45 0.97 -7.17
N LEU A 70 7.69 0.59 -7.47
CA LEU A 70 8.14 0.36 -8.84
C LEU A 70 7.42 -0.83 -9.49
N LYS A 71 7.20 -1.91 -8.73
CA LYS A 71 6.50 -3.13 -9.20
C LYS A 71 4.97 -3.00 -9.22
N ALA A 72 4.40 -2.21 -8.32
CA ALA A 72 2.94 -2.11 -8.16
C ALA A 72 2.26 -1.47 -9.38
N SER A 73 1.07 -1.93 -9.75
CA SER A 73 0.25 -1.34 -10.82
C SER A 73 -0.40 -0.03 -10.36
N ALA A 74 -0.72 0.86 -11.31
CA ALA A 74 -1.32 2.16 -11.02
C ALA A 74 -2.73 2.03 -10.41
N ASP A 75 -3.48 1.01 -10.80
CA ASP A 75 -4.89 0.84 -10.40
C ASP A 75 -5.07 0.48 -8.91
N ALA A 76 -4.06 -0.15 -8.31
CA ALA A 76 -4.10 -0.55 -6.91
C ALA A 76 -3.66 0.56 -5.95
N LEU A 77 -3.08 1.64 -6.48
CA LEU A 77 -2.47 2.72 -5.70
C LEU A 77 -3.47 3.86 -5.47
N SER A 78 -3.41 4.44 -4.28
CA SER A 78 -4.12 5.70 -4.00
C SER A 78 -3.48 6.88 -4.77
N PRO A 79 -4.19 8.01 -4.95
CA PRO A 79 -3.64 9.19 -5.62
C PRO A 79 -2.31 9.67 -5.04
N ARG A 80 -2.19 9.67 -3.70
CA ARG A 80 -0.93 10.01 -3.01
C ARG A 80 0.19 9.01 -3.31
N ALA A 81 -0.14 7.72 -3.36
CA ALA A 81 0.85 6.68 -3.67
C ALA A 81 1.27 6.71 -5.16
N LEU A 82 0.39 7.14 -6.07
CA LEU A 82 0.72 7.40 -7.47
C LEU A 82 1.69 8.57 -7.63
N GLU A 83 1.48 9.66 -6.89
CA GLU A 83 2.42 10.78 -6.87
C GLU A 83 3.81 10.35 -6.38
N LEU A 84 3.86 9.52 -5.33
CA LEU A 84 5.11 8.96 -4.82
C LEU A 84 5.80 8.07 -5.86
N LYS A 85 5.05 7.19 -6.53
CA LYS A 85 5.58 6.35 -7.59
C LYS A 85 6.20 7.18 -8.72
N ARG A 86 5.51 8.22 -9.18
CA ARG A 86 6.02 9.15 -10.21
C ARG A 86 7.28 9.88 -9.75
N ALA A 87 7.31 10.34 -8.50
CA ALA A 87 8.47 11.00 -7.93
C ALA A 87 9.70 10.07 -7.85
N ILE A 88 9.49 8.81 -7.46
CA ILE A 88 10.54 7.78 -7.43
C ILE A 88 11.04 7.48 -8.85
N GLN A 89 10.13 7.28 -9.81
CA GLN A 89 10.50 7.02 -11.21
C GLN A 89 11.35 8.17 -11.79
N LYS A 90 10.97 9.42 -11.53
CA LYS A 90 11.76 10.58 -11.94
C LYS A 90 13.16 10.56 -11.32
N LYS A 91 13.25 10.32 -10.01
CA LYS A 91 14.54 10.29 -9.30
C LYS A 91 15.45 9.13 -9.69
N VAL A 92 14.88 7.97 -9.99
CA VAL A 92 15.64 6.83 -10.52
C VAL A 92 16.17 7.13 -11.93
N GLY A 93 15.40 7.85 -12.76
CA GLY A 93 15.86 8.30 -14.08
C GLY A 93 16.93 9.40 -14.04
N ASP A 94 16.88 10.28 -13.04
CA ASP A 94 17.85 11.36 -12.81
C ASP A 94 19.09 10.93 -11.99
N ALA A 95 19.10 9.71 -11.43
CA ALA A 95 20.20 9.27 -10.57
C ALA A 95 21.44 8.89 -11.41
N PRO A 96 22.64 9.46 -11.12
CA PRO A 96 23.87 8.98 -11.74
C PRO A 96 24.08 7.54 -11.26
N VAL A 97 24.08 6.60 -12.20
CA VAL A 97 24.38 5.19 -11.95
C VAL A 97 25.77 5.13 -11.31
N LYS A 98 25.82 4.95 -9.98
CA LYS A 98 27.07 4.60 -9.29
C LYS A 98 27.43 3.18 -9.75
N LYS A 99 28.21 3.08 -10.82
CA LYS A 99 28.97 1.87 -11.16
C LYS A 99 29.85 1.56 -9.95
N ALA A 100 29.57 0.46 -9.25
CA ALA A 100 30.50 -0.09 -8.28
C ALA A 100 31.67 -0.70 -9.06
N SER A 101 32.87 -0.22 -8.76
CA SER A 101 34.17 -0.71 -9.22
C SER A 101 34.53 -2.04 -8.57
#